data_AF-A0A9R1ILV1-F1
#
_entry.id   AF-A0A9R1ILV1-F1
#
_cell.length_a   1.000
_cell.length_b   1.000
_cell.length_c   1.000
_cell.angle_alpha   90.00
_cell.angle_beta   90.00
_cell.angle_gamma   90.00
#
_symmetry.space_group_name_H-M   'P 1'
#
loop_
_entity.id
_entity.type
_entity.pdbx_description
1 polymer ?
#
loop_
_entity_poly.entity_id
_entity_poly.type
_entity_poly.pdbx_seq_one_letter_code
_entity_poly.pdbx_strand_id
1 'polypeptide(L)'
;MAACTSQHALISVKPRCASASFSSDRRAGNVRFVSTTSCCPSSRKLGLVCASNSQSSVIEPAKLPSSPESGSNPKKSSEAALILIRHGESLWNEKNLFTGCVDVPLTPKGVNEAIEAGKRICNIPVDVIYTSSLIRAQMTAMLAMMQHRRKKVPIIVHKESERAHQWSQVYSEETKKQSIPVITAWQLNERMYGELQGLNKQETADLFGKEQVHEWRRSYDIPPPNGESLEMCAERAVSYFKEQIIPQLVSGKHVMIAAHGNSLRSIIMHLDKLTSQEVISLELSTGIPMLYIFKEGKFIRRGSPAGPSEAGVYAYTKSLAKYRQKLDGMDQ
;
A
#
# COMPACT_ATOMS: atom_id res chain seq x y z
N MET A 1 -50.98 -40.25 -35.57
CA MET A 1 -49.93 -40.13 -36.61
C MET A 1 -49.88 -38.70 -37.09
N ALA A 2 -48.71 -38.06 -36.98
CA ALA A 2 -48.18 -36.96 -37.80
C ALA A 2 -47.33 -36.05 -36.91
N ALA A 3 -46.01 -36.23 -37.02
CA ALA A 3 -45.00 -35.38 -36.42
C ALA A 3 -44.97 -34.01 -37.14
N CYS A 4 -44.71 -32.93 -36.39
CA CYS A 4 -44.35 -31.65 -36.96
C CYS A 4 -43.00 -31.23 -36.38
N THR A 5 -42.04 -31.09 -37.29
CA THR A 5 -40.63 -30.77 -37.12
C THR A 5 -40.45 -29.27 -36.89
N SER A 6 -39.59 -28.88 -35.94
CA SER A 6 -39.10 -27.50 -35.81
C SER A 6 -37.65 -27.43 -36.32
N GLN A 7 -37.39 -26.48 -37.23
CA GLN A 7 -36.09 -26.25 -37.84
C GLN A 7 -35.28 -25.26 -36.98
N HIS A 8 -34.04 -25.65 -36.66
CA HIS A 8 -33.02 -24.77 -36.12
C HIS A 8 -32.42 -23.90 -37.24
N ALA A 9 -32.46 -22.57 -37.07
CA ALA A 9 -31.73 -21.63 -37.91
C ALA A 9 -30.31 -21.42 -37.35
N LEU A 10 -29.30 -21.92 -38.06
CA LEU A 10 -27.89 -21.60 -37.89
C LEU A 10 -27.57 -20.32 -38.66
N ILE A 11 -27.23 -19.24 -37.95
CA ILE A 11 -26.71 -18.01 -38.57
C ILE A 11 -25.18 -18.07 -38.52
N SER A 12 -24.57 -18.28 -39.68
CA SER A 12 -23.14 -18.21 -39.94
C SER A 12 -22.77 -16.77 -40.30
N VAL A 13 -21.92 -16.12 -39.49
CA VAL A 13 -21.33 -14.81 -39.80
C VAL A 13 -19.83 -15.00 -40.03
N LYS A 14 -19.41 -14.86 -41.28
CA LYS A 14 -18.00 -14.84 -41.69
C LYS A 14 -17.30 -13.55 -41.24
N PRO A 15 -16.03 -13.58 -40.80
CA PRO A 15 -15.26 -12.38 -40.53
C PRO A 15 -14.67 -11.80 -41.84
N ARG A 16 -14.85 -10.50 -42.06
CA ARG A 16 -14.13 -9.75 -43.10
C ARG A 16 -12.73 -9.43 -42.61
N CYS A 17 -11.73 -10.05 -43.23
CA CYS A 17 -10.32 -9.69 -43.13
C CYS A 17 -10.06 -8.49 -44.07
N ALA A 18 -9.57 -7.37 -43.53
CA ALA A 18 -9.03 -6.27 -44.30
C ALA A 18 -7.52 -6.22 -44.04
N SER A 19 -6.75 -6.68 -45.01
CA SER A 19 -5.30 -6.60 -45.09
C SER A 19 -4.90 -5.17 -45.48
N ALA A 20 -4.27 -4.42 -44.56
CA ALA A 20 -3.56 -3.20 -44.90
C ALA A 20 -2.07 -3.54 -45.10
N SER A 21 -1.68 -3.69 -46.37
CA SER A 21 -0.29 -3.77 -46.81
C SER A 21 0.36 -2.38 -46.72
N PHE A 22 1.32 -2.20 -45.82
CA PHE A 22 2.19 -1.01 -45.82
C PHE A 22 3.34 -1.25 -46.80
N SER A 23 3.26 -0.59 -47.96
CA SER A 23 4.36 -0.46 -48.91
C SER A 23 5.37 0.57 -48.39
N SER A 24 6.63 0.16 -48.31
CA SER A 24 7.77 1.02 -48.01
C SER A 24 8.08 1.92 -49.20
N ASP A 25 7.87 3.23 -49.06
CA ASP A 25 8.37 4.22 -50.00
C ASP A 25 9.53 5.00 -49.38
N ARG A 26 10.71 4.84 -50.00
CA ARG A 26 11.94 5.54 -49.65
C ARG A 26 11.84 6.98 -50.16
N ARG A 27 11.94 7.96 -49.26
CA ARG A 27 12.42 9.31 -49.61
C ARG A 27 13.65 9.66 -48.80
N ALA A 28 14.74 9.82 -49.53
CA ALA A 28 16.02 10.33 -49.05
C ALA A 28 15.89 11.82 -48.66
N GLY A 29 16.47 12.17 -47.52
CA GLY A 29 16.64 13.54 -47.05
C GLY A 29 17.92 13.61 -46.22
N ASN A 30 18.89 14.38 -46.75
CA ASN A 30 20.28 14.52 -46.32
C ASN A 30 20.51 14.66 -44.80
N VAL A 31 21.45 13.87 -44.27
CA VAL A 31 22.17 14.18 -43.02
C VAL A 31 23.67 14.19 -43.33
N ARG A 32 24.30 15.35 -43.12
CA ARG A 32 25.75 15.59 -43.24
C ARG A 32 26.49 14.78 -42.18
N PHE A 33 27.38 13.89 -42.62
CA PHE A 33 28.44 13.35 -41.78
C PHE A 33 29.58 14.37 -41.70
N VAL A 34 29.97 14.73 -40.47
CA VAL A 34 31.30 15.28 -40.19
C VAL A 34 31.97 14.34 -39.20
N SER A 35 32.85 13.49 -39.72
CA SER A 35 33.82 12.75 -38.92
C SER A 35 35.00 13.66 -38.62
N THR A 36 35.40 13.76 -37.34
CA THR A 36 36.81 13.95 -37.02
C THR A 36 37.20 12.93 -35.97
N THR A 37 38.15 12.10 -36.37
CA THR A 37 38.84 11.09 -35.58
C THR A 37 39.94 11.74 -34.75
N SER A 38 40.13 11.30 -33.51
CA SER A 38 41.48 11.10 -32.95
C SER A 38 41.46 10.12 -31.77
N CYS A 39 42.28 9.06 -31.91
CA CYS A 39 42.85 8.19 -30.87
C CYS A 39 43.87 9.01 -30.04
N CYS A 40 44.35 8.72 -28.82
CA CYS A 40 44.55 7.50 -28.01
C CYS A 40 44.89 7.95 -26.54
N PRO A 41 45.14 7.03 -25.58
CA PRO A 41 45.06 7.29 -24.12
C PRO A 41 46.41 7.39 -23.34
N SER A 42 46.26 7.76 -22.05
CA SER A 42 47.10 7.45 -20.86
C SER A 42 48.03 8.54 -20.29
N SER A 43 47.86 8.86 -19.00
CA SER A 43 48.84 8.57 -17.93
C SER A 43 48.44 9.19 -16.57
N ARG A 44 49.02 8.58 -15.52
CA ARG A 44 48.69 8.57 -14.07
C ARG A 44 48.86 9.92 -13.34
N LYS A 45 48.16 10.09 -12.20
CA LYS A 45 48.80 10.28 -10.86
C LYS A 45 47.80 10.23 -9.70
N LEU A 46 48.17 9.46 -8.67
CA LEU A 46 47.64 9.51 -7.31
C LEU A 46 48.02 10.83 -6.62
N GLY A 47 47.16 11.30 -5.72
CA GLY A 47 47.46 12.36 -4.75
C GLY A 47 46.57 12.22 -3.51
N LEU A 48 47.13 11.60 -2.48
CA LEU A 48 46.61 11.55 -1.11
C LEU A 48 46.94 12.90 -0.44
N VAL A 49 45.96 13.56 0.19
CA VAL A 49 46.22 14.73 1.07
C VAL A 49 45.44 14.56 2.36
N CYS A 50 46.17 14.23 3.43
CA CYS A 50 45.77 14.50 4.81
C CYS A 50 46.18 15.94 5.15
N ALA A 51 45.30 16.67 5.85
CA ALA A 51 45.68 17.89 6.54
C ALA A 51 44.96 17.96 7.90
N SER A 52 45.70 17.59 8.93
CA SER A 52 45.52 18.02 10.31
C SER A 52 45.98 19.48 10.45
N ASN A 53 45.25 20.29 11.20
CA ASN A 53 45.87 21.33 12.05
C ASN A 53 44.89 21.81 13.13
N SER A 54 45.33 21.56 14.37
CA SER A 54 44.90 22.15 15.63
C SER A 54 45.49 23.55 15.79
N GLN A 55 44.71 24.53 16.25
CA GLN A 55 45.19 25.58 17.18
C GLN A 55 44.05 26.05 18.10
N SER A 56 44.44 26.32 19.35
CA SER A 56 43.65 26.75 20.49
C SER A 56 44.08 28.16 20.88
N SER A 57 43.14 29.03 21.30
CA SER A 57 43.42 30.07 22.30
C SER A 57 42.14 30.76 22.87
N VAL A 58 41.86 30.46 24.14
CA VAL A 58 41.57 31.33 25.32
C VAL A 58 40.46 32.42 25.31
N ILE A 59 39.35 32.11 26.02
CA ILE A 59 38.57 32.80 27.11
C ILE A 59 38.16 34.30 27.02
N GLU A 60 36.83 34.60 27.11
CA GLU A 60 36.18 35.32 28.25
C GLU A 60 34.62 35.22 28.22
N PRO A 61 33.93 35.36 29.37
CA PRO A 61 32.58 34.84 29.61
C PRO A 61 31.47 35.87 29.37
N ALA A 62 30.38 35.48 28.71
CA ALA A 62 29.22 36.35 28.53
C ALA A 62 27.89 35.61 28.75
N LYS A 63 27.26 35.95 29.88
CA LYS A 63 25.82 36.04 30.18
C LYS A 63 24.90 34.94 29.65
N LEU A 64 24.40 34.13 30.60
CA LEU A 64 23.13 33.41 30.50
C LEU A 64 22.00 34.34 30.04
N PRO A 65 21.30 34.06 28.93
CA PRO A 65 19.98 34.60 28.68
C PRO A 65 18.96 33.81 29.51
N SER A 66 18.24 34.56 30.31
CA SER A 66 16.98 34.25 30.97
C SER A 66 16.05 33.37 30.13
N SER A 67 15.42 32.44 30.85
CA SER A 67 14.22 31.67 30.51
C SER A 67 13.37 32.23 29.35
N PRO A 68 12.97 31.39 28.37
CA PRO A 68 11.87 31.75 27.50
C PRO A 68 10.58 31.64 28.30
N GLU A 69 9.97 32.80 28.56
CA GLU A 69 8.58 32.87 28.97
C GLU A 69 7.66 32.18 27.96
N SER A 70 6.77 31.39 28.53
CA SER A 70 5.47 30.97 28.05
C SER A 70 5.05 31.42 26.65
N GLY A 71 5.19 30.50 25.71
CA GLY A 71 4.39 30.42 24.49
C GLY A 71 4.00 28.99 24.18
N SER A 72 3.81 28.15 25.21
CA SER A 72 3.33 26.78 25.00
C SER A 72 1.85 26.84 24.65
N ASN A 73 1.54 26.88 23.36
CA ASN A 73 0.29 26.28 22.88
C ASN A 73 0.23 24.89 23.52
N PRO A 74 -0.83 24.53 24.27
CA PRO A 74 -0.92 23.20 24.84
C PRO A 74 -0.78 22.23 23.68
N LYS A 75 0.24 21.36 23.70
CA LYS A 75 0.44 20.29 22.71
C LYS A 75 -0.91 19.57 22.62
N LYS A 76 -1.67 19.90 21.58
CA LYS A 76 -2.99 19.34 21.33
C LYS A 76 -2.74 17.84 21.23
N SER A 77 -3.24 17.05 22.18
CA SER A 77 -3.10 15.60 22.11
C SER A 77 -3.77 15.15 20.81
N SER A 78 -2.94 14.81 19.83
CA SER A 78 -3.39 14.51 18.48
C SER A 78 -3.85 13.06 18.46
N GLU A 79 -5.16 12.87 18.53
CA GLU A 79 -5.80 11.58 18.35
C GLU A 79 -6.01 11.33 16.86
N ALA A 80 -5.55 10.18 16.36
CA ALA A 80 -5.67 9.79 14.96
C ALA A 80 -6.26 8.39 14.82
N ALA A 81 -6.88 8.12 13.67
CA ALA A 81 -7.41 6.79 13.34
C ALA A 81 -6.44 6.10 12.39
N LEU A 82 -6.19 4.81 12.63
CA LEU A 82 -5.44 3.94 11.74
C LEU A 82 -6.36 2.78 11.33
N ILE A 83 -6.63 2.68 10.04
CA ILE A 83 -7.46 1.62 9.45
C ILE A 83 -6.54 0.67 8.69
N LEU A 84 -6.58 -0.62 9.01
CA LEU A 84 -5.84 -1.66 8.28
C LEU A 84 -6.84 -2.52 7.49
N ILE A 85 -6.59 -2.77 6.21
CA ILE A 85 -7.46 -3.59 5.36
C ILE A 85 -6.60 -4.59 4.60
N ARG A 86 -6.82 -5.89 4.85
CA ARG A 86 -6.31 -6.93 3.95
C ARG A 86 -7.10 -6.83 2.65
N HIS A 87 -6.40 -6.86 1.51
CA HIS A 87 -7.06 -6.86 0.20
C HIS A 87 -8.17 -7.93 0.11
N GLY A 88 -9.18 -7.67 -0.74
CA GLY A 88 -10.22 -8.66 -1.06
C GLY A 88 -9.63 -9.92 -1.71
N GLU A 89 -10.41 -10.98 -1.81
CA GLU A 89 -10.00 -12.22 -2.47
C GLU A 89 -9.44 -11.97 -3.89
N SER A 90 -8.27 -12.54 -4.20
CA SER A 90 -7.67 -12.47 -5.54
C SER A 90 -7.91 -13.74 -6.35
N LEU A 91 -7.73 -13.67 -7.67
CA LEU A 91 -7.91 -14.83 -8.58
C LEU A 91 -7.07 -16.04 -8.16
N TRP A 92 -5.91 -15.82 -7.54
CA TRP A 92 -5.05 -16.91 -7.07
C TRP A 92 -5.38 -17.38 -5.65
N ASN A 93 -6.03 -16.54 -4.83
CA ASN A 93 -6.55 -17.01 -3.55
C ASN A 93 -7.71 -17.98 -3.78
N GLU A 94 -8.62 -17.66 -4.69
CA GLU A 94 -9.73 -18.52 -5.10
C GLU A 94 -9.23 -19.87 -5.63
N LYS A 95 -8.17 -19.87 -6.44
CA LYS A 95 -7.54 -21.09 -6.97
C LYS A 95 -6.61 -21.82 -6.00
N ASN A 96 -6.55 -21.38 -4.75
CA ASN A 96 -5.67 -21.93 -3.71
C ASN A 96 -4.17 -21.97 -4.10
N LEU A 97 -3.70 -20.98 -4.85
CA LEU A 97 -2.29 -20.84 -5.25
C LEU A 97 -1.52 -19.98 -4.25
N PHE A 98 -0.20 -20.21 -4.14
CA PHE A 98 0.70 -19.25 -3.50
C PHE A 98 0.89 -18.03 -4.40
N THR A 99 0.56 -16.84 -3.91
CA THR A 99 0.62 -15.61 -4.73
C THR A 99 1.92 -14.84 -4.55
N GLY A 100 2.24 -14.49 -3.30
CA GLY A 100 3.42 -13.71 -2.98
C GLY A 100 3.42 -12.36 -3.68
N CYS A 101 4.53 -12.02 -4.33
CA CYS A 101 4.71 -10.75 -5.03
C CYS A 101 4.17 -10.76 -6.46
N VAL A 102 3.58 -11.86 -6.94
CA VAL A 102 2.95 -11.90 -8.26
C VAL A 102 1.73 -10.98 -8.29
N ASP A 103 1.65 -10.15 -9.33
CA ASP A 103 0.63 -9.12 -9.41
C ASP A 103 -0.66 -9.61 -10.08
N VAL A 104 -1.60 -10.07 -9.26
CA VAL A 104 -2.89 -10.60 -9.68
C VAL A 104 -4.04 -9.71 -9.20
N PRO A 105 -5.12 -9.59 -9.99
CA PRO A 105 -6.28 -8.77 -9.62
C PRO A 105 -7.20 -9.46 -8.61
N LEU A 106 -8.16 -8.70 -8.11
CA LEU A 106 -9.27 -9.19 -7.29
C LEU A 106 -10.23 -10.07 -8.11
N THR A 107 -10.90 -11.01 -7.44
CA THR A 107 -12.09 -11.70 -7.99
C THR A 107 -13.31 -10.75 -7.91
N PRO A 108 -14.44 -11.05 -8.58
CA PRO A 108 -15.69 -10.33 -8.35
C PRO A 108 -16.12 -10.34 -6.87
N LYS A 109 -15.89 -11.46 -6.17
CA LYS A 109 -16.08 -11.54 -4.72
C LYS A 109 -15.15 -10.59 -3.97
N GLY A 110 -13.86 -10.57 -4.30
CA GLY A 110 -12.90 -9.63 -3.69
C GLY A 110 -13.21 -8.15 -3.94
N VAL A 111 -13.79 -7.82 -5.09
CA VAL A 111 -14.31 -6.48 -5.38
C VAL A 111 -15.47 -6.13 -4.43
N ASN A 112 -16.42 -7.04 -4.24
CA ASN A 112 -17.52 -6.84 -3.28
C ASN A 112 -17.02 -6.74 -1.84
N GLU A 113 -16.04 -7.56 -1.44
CA GLU A 113 -15.40 -7.46 -0.12
C GLU A 113 -14.77 -6.07 0.11
N ALA A 114 -14.10 -5.50 -0.90
CA ALA A 114 -13.55 -4.15 -0.81
C ALA A 114 -14.63 -3.06 -0.70
N ILE A 115 -15.75 -3.21 -1.42
CA ILE A 115 -16.90 -2.30 -1.34
C ILE A 115 -17.53 -2.38 0.07
N GLU A 116 -17.76 -3.57 0.60
CA GLU A 116 -18.31 -3.76 1.95
C GLU A 116 -17.35 -3.23 3.04
N ALA A 117 -16.04 -3.39 2.86
CA ALA A 117 -15.04 -2.76 3.72
C ALA A 117 -15.23 -1.24 3.75
N GLY A 118 -15.38 -0.62 2.58
CA GLY A 118 -15.64 0.80 2.41
C GLY A 118 -16.92 1.27 3.11
N LYS A 119 -18.02 0.53 2.95
CA LYS A 119 -19.30 0.82 3.61
C LYS A 119 -19.16 0.78 5.14
N ARG A 120 -18.38 -0.16 5.68
CA ARG A 120 -18.09 -0.22 7.11
C ARG A 120 -17.35 1.04 7.55
N ILE A 121 -16.26 1.42 6.89
CA ILE A 121 -15.44 2.55 7.34
C ILE A 121 -15.92 3.93 6.85
N CYS A 122 -17.08 4.05 6.20
CA CYS A 122 -17.49 5.26 5.48
C CYS A 122 -17.63 6.53 6.34
N ASN A 123 -17.63 6.37 7.66
CA ASN A 123 -17.77 7.40 8.68
C ASN A 123 -16.47 7.70 9.45
N ILE A 124 -15.36 7.04 9.11
CA ILE A 124 -14.06 7.26 9.71
C ILE A 124 -13.25 8.18 8.80
N PRO A 125 -12.75 9.32 9.26
CA PRO A 125 -11.98 10.21 8.41
C PRO A 125 -10.72 9.52 7.90
N VAL A 126 -10.32 9.84 6.66
CA VAL A 126 -9.07 9.39 6.02
C VAL A 126 -8.43 10.59 5.33
N ASP A 127 -7.18 10.87 5.68
CA ASP A 127 -6.40 11.99 5.15
C ASP A 127 -5.26 11.53 4.23
N VAL A 128 -4.79 10.30 4.41
CA VAL A 128 -3.76 9.68 3.56
C VAL A 128 -3.94 8.17 3.54
N ILE A 129 -3.67 7.57 2.39
CA ILE A 129 -3.80 6.14 2.16
C ILE A 129 -2.42 5.59 1.79
N TYR A 130 -2.05 4.48 2.40
CA TYR A 130 -0.88 3.69 2.02
C TYR A 130 -1.33 2.36 1.45
N THR A 131 -0.68 1.94 0.38
CA THR A 131 -0.92 0.62 -0.23
C THR A 131 0.39 -0.07 -0.54
N SER A 132 0.34 -1.39 -0.70
CA SER A 132 1.42 -2.10 -1.38
C SER A 132 1.52 -1.69 -2.85
N SER A 133 2.63 -2.03 -3.51
CA SER A 133 2.76 -1.86 -4.97
C SER A 133 1.91 -2.82 -5.80
N LEU A 134 1.24 -3.81 -5.18
CA LEU A 134 0.45 -4.84 -5.88
C LEU A 134 -1.00 -4.39 -6.12
N ILE A 135 -1.52 -4.65 -7.32
CA ILE A 135 -2.79 -4.14 -7.85
C ILE A 135 -3.97 -4.49 -6.96
N ARG A 136 -4.03 -5.71 -6.41
CA ARG A 136 -5.13 -6.15 -5.53
C ARG A 136 -5.30 -5.28 -4.27
N ALA A 137 -4.20 -4.77 -3.71
CA ALA A 137 -4.25 -3.87 -2.56
C ALA A 137 -4.68 -2.46 -2.98
N GLN A 138 -4.16 -1.98 -4.12
CA GLN A 138 -4.56 -0.70 -4.70
C GLN A 138 -6.07 -0.69 -5.05
N MET A 139 -6.56 -1.71 -5.77
CA MET A 139 -7.98 -1.89 -6.08
C MET A 139 -8.83 -1.86 -4.81
N THR A 140 -8.42 -2.58 -3.76
CA THR A 140 -9.16 -2.60 -2.49
C THR A 140 -9.27 -1.20 -1.88
N ALA A 141 -8.17 -0.45 -1.81
CA ALA A 141 -8.17 0.91 -1.28
C ALA A 141 -9.10 1.84 -2.08
N MET A 142 -8.99 1.82 -3.41
CA MET A 142 -9.78 2.69 -4.28
C MET A 142 -11.27 2.38 -4.17
N LEU A 143 -11.65 1.10 -4.25
CA LEU A 143 -13.05 0.65 -4.13
C LEU A 143 -13.65 0.97 -2.76
N ALA A 144 -12.89 0.78 -1.69
CA ALA A 144 -13.34 1.11 -0.34
C ALA A 144 -13.62 2.62 -0.20
N MET A 145 -12.72 3.46 -0.72
CA MET A 145 -12.86 4.92 -0.64
C MET A 145 -13.98 5.48 -1.50
N MET A 146 -14.39 4.81 -2.58
CA MET A 146 -15.57 5.19 -3.35
C MET A 146 -16.87 5.13 -2.51
N GLN A 147 -16.90 4.35 -1.43
CA GLN A 147 -18.05 4.24 -0.52
C GLN A 147 -18.03 5.28 0.61
N HIS A 148 -16.96 6.06 0.74
CA HIS A 148 -16.74 6.95 1.88
C HIS A 148 -17.60 8.22 1.78
N ARG A 149 -18.32 8.60 2.85
CA ARG A 149 -19.35 9.67 2.81
C ARG A 149 -18.81 11.04 2.41
N ARG A 150 -17.54 11.31 2.74
CA ARG A 150 -16.91 12.59 2.43
C ARG A 150 -16.65 12.81 0.93
N LYS A 151 -16.88 11.79 0.08
CA LYS A 151 -16.71 11.80 -1.38
C LYS A 151 -15.38 12.38 -1.87
N LYS A 152 -14.36 12.34 -1.02
CA LYS A 152 -13.00 12.71 -1.40
C LYS A 152 -12.45 11.67 -2.35
N VAL A 153 -11.70 12.12 -3.34
CA VAL A 153 -11.19 11.27 -4.41
C VAL A 153 -9.80 10.75 -4.02
N PRO A 154 -9.60 9.43 -3.89
CA PRO A 154 -8.25 8.87 -3.72
C PRO A 154 -7.45 9.03 -5.02
N ILE A 155 -6.21 9.51 -4.94
CA ILE A 155 -5.32 9.73 -6.09
C ILE A 155 -3.97 9.08 -5.83
N ILE A 156 -3.55 8.17 -6.70
CA ILE A 156 -2.21 7.57 -6.64
C ILE A 156 -1.15 8.63 -6.90
N VAL A 157 -0.20 8.74 -5.97
CA VAL A 157 0.93 9.64 -6.08
C VAL A 157 2.07 8.92 -6.78
N HIS A 158 2.36 9.34 -8.00
CA HIS A 158 3.46 8.83 -8.81
C HIS A 158 4.79 9.44 -8.36
N LYS A 159 5.76 8.57 -8.03
CA LYS A 159 7.11 8.94 -7.56
C LYS A 159 8.23 8.36 -8.43
N GLU A 160 7.88 7.72 -9.54
CA GLU A 160 8.81 6.99 -10.41
C GLU A 160 9.74 7.94 -11.16
N SER A 161 9.25 9.13 -11.53
CA SER A 161 10.06 10.18 -12.13
C SER A 161 9.52 11.56 -11.79
N GLU A 162 10.38 12.57 -11.81
CA GLU A 162 9.97 13.97 -11.64
C GLU A 162 8.90 14.37 -12.66
N ARG A 163 9.03 13.89 -13.90
CA ARG A 163 8.04 14.12 -14.96
C ARG A 163 6.66 13.53 -14.63
N ALA A 164 6.61 12.29 -14.14
CA ALA A 164 5.35 11.67 -13.73
C ALA A 164 4.70 12.44 -12.58
N HIS A 165 5.52 12.89 -11.61
CA HIS A 165 5.06 13.74 -10.52
C HIS A 165 4.44 15.05 -11.04
N GLN A 166 5.16 15.78 -11.89
CA GLN A 166 4.69 17.03 -12.50
C GLN A 166 3.40 16.83 -13.31
N TRP A 167 3.28 15.74 -14.08
CA TRP A 167 2.11 15.46 -14.90
C TRP A 167 0.87 15.07 -14.09
N SER A 168 1.05 14.51 -12.89
CA SER A 168 -0.03 14.18 -11.96
C SER A 168 -0.48 15.36 -11.10
N GLN A 169 0.13 16.54 -11.26
CA GLN A 169 -0.16 17.70 -10.43
C GLN A 169 -1.59 18.21 -10.62
N VAL A 170 -2.33 18.30 -9.52
CA VAL A 170 -3.63 18.98 -9.47
C VAL A 170 -3.37 20.47 -9.23
N TYR A 171 -3.94 21.34 -10.05
CA TYR A 171 -3.72 22.80 -9.93
C TYR A 171 -4.81 23.51 -9.11
N SER A 172 -6.04 23.01 -9.13
CA SER A 172 -7.16 23.57 -8.37
C SER A 172 -6.99 23.30 -6.87
N GLU A 173 -6.91 24.36 -6.06
CA GLU A 173 -6.85 24.25 -4.59
C GLU A 173 -8.08 23.56 -3.99
N GLU A 174 -9.26 23.75 -4.61
CA GLU A 174 -10.48 23.06 -4.18
C GLU A 174 -10.38 21.55 -4.45
N THR A 175 -9.95 21.16 -5.65
CA THR A 175 -9.77 19.76 -6.00
C THR A 175 -8.68 19.11 -5.14
N LYS A 176 -7.60 19.83 -4.79
CA LYS A 176 -6.60 19.36 -3.82
C LYS A 176 -7.21 19.05 -2.45
N LYS A 177 -8.07 19.92 -1.92
CA LYS A 177 -8.77 19.69 -0.64
C LYS A 177 -9.72 18.48 -0.69
N GLN A 178 -10.30 18.22 -1.86
CA GLN A 178 -11.16 17.08 -2.14
C GLN A 178 -10.38 15.80 -2.50
N SER A 179 -9.05 15.85 -2.57
CA SER A 179 -8.21 14.70 -2.88
C SER A 179 -7.68 14.02 -1.61
N ILE A 180 -7.43 12.72 -1.70
CA ILE A 180 -6.69 11.96 -0.69
C ILE A 180 -5.50 11.29 -1.39
N PRO A 181 -4.25 11.59 -1.00
CA PRO A 181 -3.09 10.94 -1.60
C PRO A 181 -3.05 9.45 -1.24
N VAL A 182 -2.81 8.62 -2.25
CA VAL A 182 -2.55 7.18 -2.14
C VAL A 182 -1.07 6.95 -2.44
N ILE A 183 -0.32 6.52 -1.44
CA ILE A 183 1.12 6.29 -1.52
C ILE A 183 1.36 4.78 -1.62
N THR A 184 1.94 4.34 -2.74
CA THR A 184 2.32 2.94 -2.96
C THR A 184 3.72 2.68 -2.41
N ALA A 185 3.92 1.51 -1.79
CA ALA A 185 5.21 1.13 -1.22
C ALA A 185 5.44 -0.39 -1.33
N TRP A 186 6.56 -0.78 -1.92
CA TRP A 186 6.91 -2.20 -2.08
C TRP A 186 7.17 -2.87 -0.71
N GLN A 187 7.58 -2.10 0.29
CA GLN A 187 7.78 -2.55 1.67
C GLN A 187 6.49 -3.07 2.32
N LEU A 188 5.33 -2.68 1.79
CA LEU A 188 4.02 -3.18 2.20
C LEU A 188 3.52 -4.35 1.33
N ASN A 189 4.31 -4.86 0.38
CA ASN A 189 3.96 -6.04 -0.41
C ASN A 189 3.82 -7.29 0.49
N GLU A 190 3.07 -8.27 -0.03
CA GLU A 190 2.94 -9.60 0.59
C GLU A 190 4.33 -10.23 0.80
N ARG A 191 4.40 -11.19 1.72
CA ARG A 191 5.60 -12.03 1.86
C ARG A 191 5.89 -12.73 0.53
N MET A 192 7.12 -12.63 0.06
CA MET A 192 7.57 -13.27 -1.17
C MET A 192 7.72 -14.78 -0.94
N TYR A 193 6.95 -15.60 -1.67
CA TYR A 193 6.91 -17.07 -1.45
C TYR A 193 7.97 -17.84 -2.24
N GLY A 194 8.91 -17.14 -2.88
CA GLY A 194 10.01 -17.75 -3.63
C GLY A 194 9.52 -18.68 -4.73
N GLU A 195 10.10 -19.87 -4.77
CA GLU A 195 9.78 -20.92 -5.76
C GLU A 195 8.36 -21.47 -5.62
N LEU A 196 7.67 -21.21 -4.50
CA LEU A 196 6.30 -21.68 -4.32
C LEU A 196 5.29 -20.84 -5.11
N GLN A 197 5.65 -19.64 -5.57
CA GLN A 197 4.70 -18.75 -6.26
C GLN A 197 4.10 -19.41 -7.51
N GLY A 198 2.76 -19.42 -7.58
CA GLY A 198 2.00 -20.04 -8.66
C GLY A 198 1.64 -21.50 -8.41
N LEU A 199 2.30 -22.18 -7.46
CA LEU A 199 1.97 -23.56 -7.12
C LEU A 199 0.68 -23.65 -6.30
N ASN A 200 -0.07 -24.73 -6.49
CA ASN A 200 -1.24 -25.04 -5.68
C ASN A 200 -0.81 -25.49 -4.28
N LYS A 201 -1.42 -24.93 -3.24
CA LYS A 201 -1.03 -25.22 -1.84
C LYS A 201 -1.27 -26.66 -1.44
N GLN A 202 -2.33 -27.29 -1.94
CA GLN A 202 -2.65 -28.68 -1.62
C GLN A 202 -1.67 -29.61 -2.32
N GLU A 203 -1.48 -29.46 -3.62
CA GLU A 203 -0.54 -30.28 -4.40
C GLU A 203 0.91 -30.13 -3.88
N THR A 204 1.31 -28.91 -3.50
CA THR A 204 2.62 -28.67 -2.87
C THR A 204 2.74 -29.41 -1.55
N ALA A 205 1.68 -29.45 -0.73
CA ALA A 205 1.68 -30.19 0.53
C ALA A 205 1.69 -31.71 0.33
N ASP A 206 1.11 -32.20 -0.77
CA ASP A 206 1.16 -33.61 -1.14
C ASP A 206 2.55 -34.02 -1.66
N LEU A 207 3.27 -33.10 -2.34
CA LEU A 207 4.61 -33.33 -2.86
C LEU A 207 5.73 -33.21 -1.81
N PHE A 208 5.71 -32.14 -1.01
CA PHE A 208 6.77 -31.80 -0.06
C PHE A 208 6.44 -32.19 1.40
N GLY A 209 5.22 -32.66 1.66
CA GLY A 209 4.73 -32.98 2.99
C GLY A 209 4.01 -31.80 3.66
N LYS A 210 2.93 -32.13 4.38
CA LYS A 210 2.07 -31.14 5.05
C LYS A 210 2.82 -30.32 6.10
N GLU A 211 3.71 -30.95 6.87
CA GLU A 211 4.49 -30.28 7.92
C GLU A 211 5.45 -29.26 7.33
N GLN A 212 6.21 -29.64 6.29
CA GLN A 212 7.15 -28.74 5.62
C GLN A 212 6.44 -27.54 5.00
N VAL A 213 5.32 -27.76 4.30
CA VAL A 213 4.54 -26.67 3.70
C VAL A 213 3.88 -25.82 4.78
N HIS A 214 3.45 -26.42 5.90
CA HIS A 214 2.94 -25.67 7.03
C HIS A 214 4.03 -24.76 7.61
N GLU A 215 5.24 -25.27 7.79
CA GLU A 215 6.40 -24.52 8.29
C GLU A 215 6.73 -23.35 7.37
N TRP A 216 6.90 -23.57 6.06
CA TRP A 216 7.11 -22.48 5.09
C TRP A 216 5.98 -21.44 5.06
N ARG A 217 4.75 -21.86 5.40
CA ARG A 217 3.57 -20.98 5.42
C ARG A 217 3.45 -20.21 6.72
N ARG A 218 3.77 -20.81 7.85
CA ARG A 218 3.36 -20.34 9.17
C ARG A 218 4.54 -20.04 10.08
N SER A 219 5.73 -20.57 9.86
CA SER A 219 6.91 -20.23 10.65
C SER A 219 7.20 -18.73 10.59
N TYR A 220 7.80 -18.22 11.67
CA TYR A 220 8.22 -16.84 11.77
C TYR A 220 9.51 -16.59 10.98
N ASP A 221 10.51 -17.43 11.18
CA ASP A 221 11.89 -17.27 10.73
C ASP A 221 12.28 -18.20 9.57
N ILE A 222 11.50 -19.25 9.29
CA ILE A 222 11.81 -20.21 8.22
C ILE A 222 11.16 -19.75 6.90
N PRO A 223 11.95 -19.36 5.89
CA PRO A 223 11.43 -18.97 4.58
C PRO A 223 11.11 -20.20 3.71
N PRO A 224 10.19 -20.07 2.73
CA PRO A 224 10.16 -21.01 1.60
C PRO A 224 11.43 -20.88 0.74
N PRO A 225 11.74 -21.87 -0.12
CA PRO A 225 12.91 -21.84 -0.99
C PRO A 225 12.98 -20.56 -1.83
N ASN A 226 14.10 -19.85 -1.75
CA ASN A 226 14.32 -18.55 -2.40
C ASN A 226 13.22 -17.52 -2.09
N GLY A 227 12.64 -17.57 -0.89
CA GLY A 227 11.56 -16.71 -0.41
C GLY A 227 11.92 -15.81 0.77
N GLU A 228 10.93 -15.11 1.29
CA GLU A 228 11.01 -14.34 2.54
C GLU A 228 10.36 -15.13 3.69
N SER A 229 10.95 -15.07 4.88
CA SER A 229 10.30 -15.46 6.13
C SER A 229 9.31 -14.38 6.58
N LEU A 230 8.51 -14.65 7.63
CA LEU A 230 7.64 -13.61 8.20
C LEU A 230 8.48 -12.53 8.91
N GLU A 231 9.62 -12.90 9.50
CA GLU A 231 10.60 -11.99 10.10
C GLU A 231 11.15 -10.99 9.08
N MET A 232 11.67 -11.47 7.95
CA MET A 232 12.18 -10.59 6.87
C MET A 232 11.09 -9.64 6.34
N CYS A 233 9.86 -10.15 6.17
CA CYS A 233 8.71 -9.33 5.81
C CYS A 233 8.40 -8.29 6.89
N ALA A 234 8.52 -8.65 8.17
CA ALA A 234 8.31 -7.76 9.30
C ALA A 234 9.35 -6.66 9.37
N GLU A 235 10.63 -6.95 9.16
CA GLU A 235 11.71 -5.95 9.13
C GLU A 235 11.37 -4.81 8.18
N ARG A 236 11.09 -5.11 6.90
CA ARG A 236 10.77 -4.08 5.90
C ARG A 236 9.44 -3.38 6.15
N ALA A 237 8.38 -4.12 6.51
CA ALA A 237 7.05 -3.56 6.66
C ALA A 237 6.96 -2.66 7.92
N VAL A 238 7.58 -3.09 9.02
CA VAL A 238 7.58 -2.35 10.29
C VAL A 238 8.53 -1.16 10.24
N SER A 239 9.70 -1.27 9.61
CA SER A 239 10.57 -0.10 9.36
C SER A 239 9.82 0.97 8.57
N TYR A 240 9.21 0.59 7.43
CA TYR A 240 8.42 1.53 6.64
C TYR A 240 7.25 2.14 7.42
N PHE A 241 6.53 1.32 8.20
CA PHE A 241 5.44 1.81 9.06
C PHE A 241 5.94 2.85 10.07
N LYS A 242 7.07 2.61 10.74
CA LYS A 242 7.65 3.53 11.72
C LYS A 242 8.14 4.83 11.08
N GLU A 243 8.78 4.75 9.92
CA GLU A 243 9.44 5.89 9.29
C GLU A 243 8.47 6.78 8.50
N GLN A 244 7.45 6.18 7.86
CA GLN A 244 6.56 6.91 6.94
C GLN A 244 5.15 7.11 7.49
N ILE A 245 4.65 6.16 8.29
CA ILE A 245 3.22 6.14 8.70
C ILE A 245 3.02 6.72 10.10
N ILE A 246 3.84 6.32 11.09
CA ILE A 246 3.76 6.88 12.44
C ILE A 246 3.86 8.42 12.44
N PRO A 247 4.75 9.08 11.68
CA PRO A 247 4.80 10.54 11.64
C PRO A 247 3.49 11.19 11.16
N GLN A 248 2.76 10.55 10.24
CA GLN A 248 1.45 11.05 9.81
C GLN A 248 0.44 10.98 10.97
N LEU A 249 0.40 9.87 11.71
CA LEU A 249 -0.47 9.71 12.88
C LEU A 249 -0.12 10.71 13.99
N VAL A 250 1.17 10.93 14.25
CA VAL A 250 1.67 11.95 15.19
C VAL A 250 1.29 13.36 14.75
N SER A 251 1.23 13.63 13.44
CA SER A 251 0.72 14.91 12.92
C SER A 251 -0.81 15.06 13.03
N GLY A 252 -1.51 14.05 13.53
CA GLY A 252 -2.97 14.03 13.69
C GLY A 252 -3.74 13.64 12.42
N LYS A 253 -3.06 13.16 11.38
CA LYS A 253 -3.73 12.66 10.16
C LYS A 253 -4.29 11.27 10.39
N HIS A 254 -5.48 11.04 9.84
CA HIS A 254 -6.09 9.72 9.83
C HIS A 254 -5.57 8.90 8.64
N VAL A 255 -5.08 7.70 8.90
CA VAL A 255 -4.38 6.87 7.92
C VAL A 255 -5.16 5.60 7.61
N MET A 256 -5.30 5.27 6.33
CA MET A 256 -5.74 3.95 5.89
C MET A 256 -4.58 3.19 5.25
N ILE A 257 -4.40 1.91 5.58
CA ILE A 257 -3.45 1.00 4.94
C ILE A 257 -4.22 -0.15 4.30
N ALA A 258 -4.13 -0.30 2.98
CA ALA A 258 -4.60 -1.50 2.29
C ALA A 258 -3.41 -2.34 1.82
N ALA A 259 -3.27 -3.56 2.33
CA ALA A 259 -2.11 -4.41 2.06
C ALA A 259 -2.49 -5.90 2.13
N HIS A 260 -1.56 -6.76 2.55
CA HIS A 260 -1.69 -8.21 2.46
C HIS A 260 -1.67 -8.87 3.83
N GLY A 261 -1.90 -10.19 3.85
CA GLY A 261 -1.96 -10.96 5.08
C GLY A 261 -0.67 -10.85 5.90
N ASN A 262 0.49 -11.22 5.34
CA ASN A 262 1.73 -11.24 6.12
C ASN A 262 2.20 -9.84 6.50
N SER A 263 2.18 -8.89 5.56
CA SER A 263 2.61 -7.51 5.83
C SER A 263 1.79 -6.85 6.94
N LEU A 264 0.46 -7.06 6.95
CA LEU A 264 -0.40 -6.53 8.01
C LEU A 264 -0.24 -7.28 9.33
N ARG A 265 -0.03 -8.60 9.30
CA ARG A 265 0.27 -9.36 10.52
C ARG A 265 1.55 -8.86 11.17
N SER A 266 2.59 -8.57 10.39
CA SER A 266 3.83 -7.99 10.92
C SER A 266 3.63 -6.61 11.55
N ILE A 267 2.81 -5.76 10.92
CA ILE A 267 2.44 -4.46 11.51
C ILE A 267 1.65 -4.68 12.81
N ILE A 268 0.63 -5.54 12.81
CA ILE A 268 -0.18 -5.84 14.00
C ILE A 268 0.68 -6.42 15.12
N MET A 269 1.62 -7.31 14.81
CA MET A 269 2.61 -7.81 15.77
C MET A 269 3.37 -6.66 16.45
N HIS A 270 3.79 -5.65 15.68
CA HIS A 270 4.43 -4.46 16.25
C HIS A 270 3.49 -3.58 17.09
N LEU A 271 2.22 -3.43 16.68
CA LEU A 271 1.22 -2.61 17.37
C LEU A 271 0.77 -3.24 18.69
N ASP A 272 0.41 -4.52 18.65
CA ASP A 272 -0.16 -5.28 19.77
C ASP A 272 0.95 -5.93 20.64
N LYS A 273 2.23 -5.77 20.27
CA LYS A 273 3.40 -6.37 20.95
C LYS A 273 3.31 -7.90 21.04
N LEU A 274 2.83 -8.52 19.97
CA LEU A 274 2.71 -9.97 19.88
C LEU A 274 4.09 -10.63 19.79
N THR A 275 4.21 -11.80 20.41
CA THR A 275 5.33 -12.73 20.27
C THR A 275 5.32 -13.40 18.89
N SER A 276 6.43 -14.07 18.53
CA SER A 276 6.50 -14.85 17.30
C SER A 276 5.48 -15.99 17.26
N GLN A 277 5.12 -16.58 18.40
CA GLN A 277 4.10 -17.64 18.47
C GLN A 277 2.67 -17.09 18.29
N GLU A 278 2.37 -15.94 18.88
CA GLU A 278 1.05 -15.31 18.77
C GLU A 278 0.76 -14.82 17.34
N VAL A 279 1.74 -14.24 16.64
CA VAL A 279 1.54 -13.76 15.27
C VAL A 279 1.28 -14.89 14.27
N ILE A 280 1.81 -16.09 14.51
CA ILE A 280 1.59 -17.26 13.66
C ILE A 280 0.11 -17.67 13.66
N SER A 281 -0.51 -17.55 14.83
CA SER A 281 -1.93 -17.85 15.09
C SER A 281 -2.86 -16.73 14.63
N LEU A 282 -2.33 -15.52 14.41
CA LEU A 282 -3.12 -14.40 13.91
C LEU A 282 -3.57 -14.65 12.46
N GLU A 283 -4.88 -14.64 12.26
CA GLU A 283 -5.51 -14.72 10.94
C GLU A 283 -6.26 -13.43 10.61
N LEU A 284 -6.10 -12.96 9.38
CA LEU A 284 -6.77 -11.77 8.87
C LEU A 284 -7.67 -12.17 7.70
N SER A 285 -8.97 -12.02 7.83
CA SER A 285 -9.91 -12.23 6.73
C SER A 285 -9.73 -11.18 5.63
N THR A 286 -10.03 -11.54 4.38
CA THR A 286 -9.99 -10.62 3.23
C THR A 286 -11.10 -9.57 3.34
N GLY A 287 -10.80 -8.31 3.02
CA GLY A 287 -11.76 -7.21 3.01
C GLY A 287 -12.42 -6.88 4.35
N ILE A 288 -11.90 -7.36 5.48
CA ILE A 288 -12.39 -6.98 6.80
C ILE A 288 -11.46 -5.88 7.37
N PRO A 289 -11.96 -4.64 7.54
CA PRO A 289 -11.16 -3.55 8.08
C PRO A 289 -10.90 -3.72 9.58
N MET A 290 -9.73 -3.31 10.05
CA MET A 290 -9.37 -3.31 11.47
C MET A 290 -9.01 -1.89 11.90
N LEU A 291 -9.65 -1.41 12.96
CA LEU A 291 -9.49 -0.05 13.46
C LEU A 291 -8.59 -0.01 14.70
N TYR A 292 -7.65 0.93 14.67
CA TYR A 292 -6.84 1.37 15.78
C TYR A 292 -7.05 2.86 16.02
N ILE A 293 -7.07 3.26 17.29
CA ILE A 293 -6.94 4.67 17.69
C ILE A 293 -5.51 4.90 18.17
N PHE A 294 -4.82 5.84 17.53
CA PHE A 294 -3.53 6.33 17.97
C PHE A 294 -3.74 7.54 18.88
N LYS A 295 -3.25 7.47 20.12
CA LYS A 295 -3.34 8.54 21.11
C LYS A 295 -2.08 8.54 21.97
N GLU A 296 -1.41 9.68 22.06
CA GLU A 296 -0.26 9.89 22.97
C GLU A 296 0.83 8.81 22.80
N GLY A 297 1.13 8.42 21.56
CA GLY A 297 2.14 7.40 21.26
C GLY A 297 1.67 5.96 21.44
N LYS A 298 0.44 5.72 21.88
CA LYS A 298 -0.13 4.39 22.09
C LYS A 298 -1.16 4.05 21.02
N PHE A 299 -1.20 2.77 20.64
CA PHE A 299 -2.20 2.22 19.74
C PHE A 299 -3.23 1.44 20.56
N ILE A 300 -4.50 1.76 20.36
CA ILE A 300 -5.63 1.13 21.05
C ILE A 300 -6.46 0.42 19.99
N ARG A 301 -6.41 -0.91 19.97
CA ARG A 301 -7.21 -1.74 19.05
C ARG A 301 -8.70 -1.62 19.38
N ARG A 302 -9.52 -1.36 18.37
CA ARG A 302 -10.99 -1.32 18.51
C ARG A 302 -11.71 -2.49 17.85
N GLY A 303 -11.03 -3.21 16.96
CA GLY A 303 -11.60 -4.34 16.23
C GLY A 303 -12.08 -3.94 14.84
N SER A 304 -12.91 -4.78 14.23
CA SER A 304 -13.52 -4.53 12.92
C SER A 304 -14.93 -3.99 13.10
N PRO A 305 -15.27 -2.84 12.51
CA PRO A 305 -16.67 -2.42 12.48
C PRO A 305 -17.49 -3.40 11.65
N ALA A 306 -18.59 -3.91 12.21
CA ALA A 306 -19.57 -4.72 11.48
C ALA A 306 -20.39 -3.87 10.49
N GLY A 307 -20.53 -2.57 10.78
CA GLY A 307 -21.23 -1.62 9.93
C GLY A 307 -20.94 -0.16 10.27
N PRO A 308 -21.46 0.80 9.49
CA PRO A 308 -21.15 2.22 9.61
C PRO A 308 -21.62 2.89 10.93
N SER A 309 -22.59 2.30 11.61
CA SER A 309 -23.27 2.89 12.78
C SER A 309 -22.95 2.17 14.10
N GLU A 310 -22.07 1.16 14.10
CA GLU A 310 -21.83 0.31 15.26
C GLU A 310 -20.89 0.94 16.30
N ALA A 311 -21.45 1.71 17.23
CA ALA A 311 -20.70 2.54 18.16
C ALA A 311 -19.54 1.85 18.92
N GLY A 312 -19.64 0.54 19.21
CA GLY A 312 -18.67 -0.22 20.00
C GLY A 312 -17.25 -0.21 19.40
N VAL A 313 -17.12 -0.21 18.07
CA VAL A 313 -15.83 -0.19 17.39
C VAL A 313 -15.34 1.23 17.11
N TYR A 314 -16.24 2.20 16.91
CA TYR A 314 -15.84 3.56 16.52
C TYR A 314 -15.30 4.43 17.65
N ALA A 315 -15.35 3.95 18.90
CA ALA A 315 -14.83 4.61 20.11
C ALA A 315 -14.62 6.12 19.90
N TYR A 316 -15.71 6.87 19.93
CA TYR A 316 -15.73 8.25 19.50
C TYR A 316 -14.80 9.10 20.35
N THR A 317 -13.65 9.44 19.78
CA THR A 317 -12.80 10.49 20.31
C THR A 317 -13.49 11.85 20.13
N LYS A 318 -13.02 12.89 20.82
CA LYS A 318 -13.59 14.24 20.64
C LYS A 318 -13.45 14.71 19.18
N SER A 319 -12.38 14.30 18.48
CA SER A 319 -12.19 14.58 17.05
C SER A 319 -13.15 13.78 16.15
N LEU A 320 -13.28 12.48 16.38
CA LEU A 320 -14.17 11.60 15.61
C LEU A 320 -15.66 11.94 15.83
N ALA A 321 -16.06 12.26 17.06
CA ALA A 321 -17.41 12.70 17.39
C ALA A 321 -17.78 13.99 16.64
N LYS A 322 -16.88 15.00 16.67
CA LYS A 322 -17.07 16.25 15.92
C LYS A 322 -17.10 16.01 14.41
N TYR A 323 -16.26 15.12 13.90
CA TYR A 323 -16.27 14.76 12.49
C TYR A 323 -17.60 14.12 12.10
N ARG A 324 -18.10 13.19 12.92
CA ARG A 324 -19.40 12.53 12.71
C ARG A 324 -20.55 13.54 12.69
N GLN A 325 -20.61 14.45 13.66
CA GLN A 325 -21.61 15.51 13.70
C GLN A 325 -21.58 16.37 12.43
N LYS A 326 -20.39 16.70 11.91
CA LYS A 326 -20.25 17.42 10.64
C LYS A 326 -20.74 16.62 9.44
N LEU A 327 -20.47 15.31 9.39
CA LEU A 327 -20.97 14.45 8.31
C LEU A 327 -22.49 14.36 8.33
N ASP A 328 -23.10 14.21 9.50
CA ASP A 328 -24.54 14.08 9.62
C ASP A 328 -25.28 15.39 9.23
N GLY A 329 -24.64 16.54 9.41
CA GLY A 329 -25.15 17.84 8.92
C GLY A 329 -24.90 18.12 7.43
N MET A 330 -24.19 17.25 6.68
CA MET A 330 -24.04 17.38 5.22
C MET A 330 -25.17 16.71 4.43
N ASP A 331 -25.93 15.82 5.08
CA ASP A 331 -27.05 15.08 4.47
C ASP A 331 -28.42 15.70 4.82
N GLN A 332 -28.43 16.86 5.50
CA GLN A 332 -29.61 17.71 5.76
C GLN A 332 -29.63 18.90 4.81
#